data_AF-A0A9W8E9G3-F1
#
_entry.id   AF-A0A9W8E9G3-F1
#
_cell.length_a   1.000
_cell.length_b   1.000
_cell.length_c   1.000
_cell.angle_alpha   90.00
_cell.angle_beta   90.00
_cell.angle_gamma   90.00
#
_symmetry.space_group_name_H-M   'P 1'
#
loop_
_entity.id
_entity.type
_entity.pdbx_description
1 polymer ?
#
loop_
_entity_poly.entity_id
_entity_poly.type
_entity_poly.pdbx_seq_one_letter_code
_entity_poly.pdbx_strand_id
1 'polypeptide(L)'
;MDRAAKLFRLPPRAQPSTEAELPNTAAVYTGTCIPEPGTERPDHRQTWRELLLLTQQLSFYLDHSRLGRIWDLLDTALSIVQVSLFVWSTTAVGSHGQPLPLGLGHRVPYLLVAVVLLAQFAARHILLTGGYMSWFMALTILDTIPPIIAVSLSFTSAHTHASYLSAGVFVLFYPLCFVRLQRSLAQLLAPGQSSLVRLTEFQRKLLLLSSDIVTTLLAVAAALHTWLHHFSAHELEQGDKEFNYFDALFFCSVSITAGPSEDIIPDLLITRLVVMLIITLAAVFLPAPVGEILTLMRSVSHFDNYSADPRTNHVLMCGHLDYTAVCEFLTEFYNQDHGLRIMHTSV
;
A
#
# COMPACT_ATOMS: atom_id res chain seq x y z
N MET A 1 20.55 -42.86 26.34
CA MET A 1 21.18 -41.64 25.81
C MET A 1 20.07 -40.75 25.30
N ASP A 2 19.22 -40.15 26.12
CA ASP A 2 19.47 -39.37 27.33
C ASP A 2 20.18 -38.04 27.01
N ARG A 3 19.50 -36.93 27.29
CA ARG A 3 19.79 -35.50 26.97
C ARG A 3 19.25 -34.93 25.65
N ALA A 4 18.01 -34.43 25.67
CA ALA A 4 17.64 -33.15 25.04
C ALA A 4 16.22 -32.64 25.45
N ALA A 5 15.74 -32.94 26.66
CA ALA A 5 14.46 -32.43 27.15
C ALA A 5 14.67 -31.63 28.44
N LYS A 6 15.19 -30.40 28.32
CA LYS A 6 15.26 -29.42 29.41
C LYS A 6 15.50 -28.03 28.82
N LEU A 7 14.42 -27.31 28.49
CA LEU A 7 14.35 -25.84 28.52
C LEU A 7 12.96 -25.41 28.06
N PHE A 8 11.98 -25.45 28.97
CA PHE A 8 10.84 -24.53 29.01
C PHE A 8 10.09 -24.79 30.33
N ARG A 9 10.55 -24.18 31.42
CA ARG A 9 9.76 -24.02 32.64
C ARG A 9 9.25 -22.59 32.66
N LEU A 10 7.93 -22.43 32.48
CA LEU A 10 7.23 -21.19 32.75
C LEU A 10 7.20 -20.95 34.28
N PRO A 11 7.30 -19.69 34.75
CA PRO A 11 7.22 -19.37 36.16
C PRO A 11 5.80 -19.58 36.72
N PRO A 12 5.65 -19.89 38.02
CA PRO A 12 4.35 -20.12 38.64
C PRO A 12 3.55 -18.83 38.84
N ARG A 13 2.24 -18.98 38.67
CA ARG A 13 1.16 -18.00 38.83
C ARG A 13 1.11 -17.49 40.28
N ALA A 14 1.22 -16.18 40.47
CA ALA A 14 1.11 -15.54 41.78
C ALA A 14 -0.31 -15.69 42.36
N GLN A 15 -0.39 -16.09 43.63
CA GLN A 15 -1.62 -16.10 44.44
C GLN A 15 -1.92 -14.68 44.98
N PRO A 16 -3.20 -14.33 45.19
CA PRO A 16 -3.58 -13.04 45.75
C PRO A 16 -3.41 -13.04 47.27
N SER A 17 -2.57 -12.14 47.79
CA SER A 17 -2.42 -11.89 49.22
C SER A 17 -3.37 -10.79 49.69
N THR A 18 -4.33 -11.22 50.51
CA THR A 18 -4.74 -10.70 51.81
C THR A 18 -4.90 -9.18 52.04
N GLU A 19 -6.10 -8.86 52.53
CA GLU A 19 -6.53 -7.66 53.25
C GLU A 19 -5.50 -7.11 54.26
N ALA A 20 -5.41 -5.78 54.31
CA ALA A 20 -4.96 -5.04 55.49
C ALA A 20 -5.77 -3.74 55.62
N GLU A 21 -6.36 -3.57 56.80
CA GLU A 21 -7.22 -2.48 57.25
C GLU A 21 -6.45 -1.18 57.59
N LEU A 22 -7.06 -0.03 57.23
CA LEU A 22 -7.14 1.30 57.90
C LEU A 22 -5.83 2.11 58.22
N PRO A 23 -5.87 3.44 58.45
CA PRO A 23 -6.99 4.23 58.98
C PRO A 23 -7.33 5.61 58.36
N ASN A 24 -8.55 6.03 58.70
CA ASN A 24 -9.12 7.37 58.65
C ASN A 24 -8.16 8.48 59.11
N THR A 25 -8.05 9.54 58.33
CA THR A 25 -7.77 10.89 58.86
C THR A 25 -8.49 11.93 58.00
N ALA A 26 -9.50 12.55 58.60
CA ALA A 26 -10.17 13.74 58.10
C ALA A 26 -9.24 14.95 58.30
N ALA A 27 -8.97 15.69 57.22
CA ALA A 27 -8.41 17.03 57.30
C ALA A 27 -9.32 17.98 56.51
N VAL A 28 -10.15 18.69 57.27
CA VAL A 28 -10.97 19.82 56.84
C VAL A 28 -10.01 20.97 56.48
N TYR A 29 -9.96 21.34 55.20
CA TYR A 29 -9.37 22.61 54.76
C TYR A 29 -10.51 23.54 54.32
N THR A 30 -10.98 24.35 55.26
CA THR A 30 -11.76 25.56 54.97
C THR A 30 -10.78 26.67 54.62
N GLY A 31 -10.50 26.83 53.33
CA GLY A 31 -9.83 28.00 52.77
C GLY A 31 -10.85 28.90 52.08
N THR A 32 -11.16 30.04 52.70
CA THR A 32 -11.97 31.12 52.14
C THR A 32 -11.24 31.78 50.96
N CYS A 33 -11.74 31.59 49.74
CA CYS A 33 -11.27 32.34 48.57
C CYS A 33 -11.96 33.70 48.48
N ILE A 34 -11.17 34.76 48.52
CA ILE A 34 -11.55 36.13 48.13
C ILE A 34 -11.63 36.16 46.60
N PRO A 35 -12.73 36.62 45.97
CA PRO A 35 -12.77 36.79 44.52
C PRO A 35 -12.11 38.12 44.13
N GLU A 36 -10.98 38.07 43.43
CA GLU A 36 -10.49 39.23 42.67
C GLU A 36 -11.31 39.39 41.38
N PRO A 37 -11.83 40.60 41.06
CA PRO A 37 -12.48 40.87 39.79
C PRO A 37 -11.42 41.34 38.80
N GLY A 38 -10.89 40.42 38.00
CA GLY A 38 -9.86 40.72 37.01
C GLY A 38 -10.10 40.00 35.69
N THR A 39 -10.95 40.58 34.84
CA THR A 39 -11.01 40.41 33.36
C THR A 39 -10.30 39.18 32.80
N GLU A 40 -11.04 38.08 32.67
CA GLU A 40 -10.62 36.88 31.92
C GLU A 40 -10.31 37.26 30.48
N ARG A 41 -9.02 37.40 30.14
CA ARG A 41 -8.61 37.24 28.74
C ARG A 41 -8.86 35.78 28.38
N PRO A 42 -9.59 35.46 27.30
CA PRO A 42 -9.81 34.08 26.90
C PRO A 42 -8.46 33.40 26.76
N ASP A 43 -8.23 32.39 27.60
CA ASP A 43 -6.96 31.70 27.69
C ASP A 43 -6.74 30.92 26.39
N HIS A 44 -5.99 31.51 25.46
CA HIS A 44 -5.70 30.94 24.15
C HIS A 44 -5.19 29.48 24.27
N ARG A 45 -4.54 29.12 25.39
CA ARG A 45 -4.11 27.75 25.67
C ARG A 45 -5.24 26.74 25.84
N GLN A 46 -6.42 27.15 26.33
CA GLN A 46 -7.59 26.28 26.40
C GLN A 46 -8.17 26.00 25.02
N THR A 47 -8.32 27.03 24.18
CA THR A 47 -8.83 26.84 22.80
C THR A 47 -7.95 25.93 21.95
N TRP A 48 -6.62 25.98 22.10
CA TRP A 48 -5.72 25.04 21.40
C TRP A 48 -5.84 23.60 21.88
N ARG A 49 -6.06 23.38 23.17
CA ARG A 49 -6.25 22.03 23.71
C ARG A 49 -7.55 21.41 23.20
N GLU A 50 -8.63 22.19 23.14
CA GLU A 50 -9.91 21.73 22.60
C GLU A 50 -9.81 21.38 21.11
N LEU A 51 -9.14 22.22 20.31
CA LEU A 51 -8.88 21.93 18.90
C LEU A 51 -8.05 20.64 18.72
N LEU A 52 -6.99 20.46 19.53
CA LEU A 52 -6.17 19.24 19.48
C LEU A 52 -7.00 17.99 19.83
N LEU A 53 -7.84 18.06 20.87
CA LEU A 53 -8.72 16.96 21.24
C LEU A 53 -9.73 16.61 20.13
N LEU A 54 -10.31 17.62 19.47
CA LEU A 54 -11.22 17.40 18.34
C LEU A 54 -10.49 16.75 17.15
N THR A 55 -9.27 17.20 16.82
CA THR A 55 -8.47 16.58 15.74
C THR A 55 -8.13 15.12 16.05
N GLN A 56 -7.81 14.79 17.30
CA GLN A 56 -7.53 13.41 17.72
C GLN A 56 -8.77 12.52 17.64
N GLN A 57 -9.93 13.02 18.07
CA GLN A 57 -11.19 12.29 17.97
C GLN A 57 -11.59 12.05 16.50
N LEU A 58 -11.44 13.07 15.66
CA LEU A 58 -11.74 12.95 14.24
C LEU A 58 -10.75 12.00 13.54
N SER A 59 -9.48 12.05 13.90
CA SER A 59 -8.44 11.13 13.42
C SER A 59 -8.76 9.68 13.76
N PHE A 60 -9.07 9.41 15.03
CA PHE A 60 -9.49 8.09 15.48
C PHE A 60 -10.75 7.60 14.75
N TYR A 61 -11.72 8.50 14.55
CA TYR A 61 -12.95 8.21 13.81
C TYR A 61 -12.66 7.90 12.34
N LEU A 62 -11.81 8.68 11.67
CA LEU A 62 -11.44 8.44 10.28
C LEU A 62 -10.75 7.09 10.12
N ASP A 63 -9.81 6.73 10.99
CA ASP A 63 -9.06 5.46 10.89
C ASP A 63 -9.94 4.21 11.07
N HIS A 64 -11.01 4.29 11.87
CA HIS A 64 -11.90 3.15 12.15
C HIS A 64 -13.18 3.15 11.29
N SER A 65 -13.59 4.31 10.79
CA SER A 65 -14.86 4.45 10.06
C SER A 65 -14.78 3.93 8.62
N ARG A 66 -15.95 3.67 8.05
CA ARG A 66 -16.11 3.40 6.61
C ARG A 66 -15.71 4.61 5.76
N LEU A 67 -15.85 5.82 6.30
CA LEU A 67 -15.51 7.06 5.59
C LEU A 67 -14.01 7.17 5.33
N GLY A 68 -13.16 6.83 6.30
CA GLY A 68 -11.71 6.78 6.07
C GLY A 68 -11.32 5.74 5.01
N ARG A 69 -12.01 4.60 4.97
CA ARG A 69 -11.79 3.59 3.93
C ARG A 69 -12.21 4.03 2.54
N ILE A 70 -13.32 4.75 2.42
CA ILE A 70 -13.73 5.38 1.15
C ILE A 70 -12.69 6.43 0.74
N TRP A 71 -12.13 7.16 1.70
CA TRP A 71 -11.07 8.13 1.45
C TRP A 71 -9.79 7.46 0.92
N ASP A 72 -9.35 6.36 1.53
CA ASP A 72 -8.19 5.57 1.06
C ASP A 72 -8.44 4.99 -0.34
N LEU A 73 -9.66 4.53 -0.62
CA LEU A 73 -10.05 4.06 -1.95
C LEU A 73 -9.97 5.19 -2.98
N LEU A 74 -10.43 6.38 -2.64
CA LEU A 74 -10.39 7.55 -3.52
C LEU A 74 -8.94 8.01 -3.77
N ASP A 75 -8.07 8.04 -2.74
CA ASP A 75 -6.64 8.35 -2.91
C ASP A 75 -5.95 7.32 -3.82
N THR A 76 -6.27 6.04 -3.64
CA THR A 76 -5.73 4.95 -4.48
C THR A 76 -6.23 5.09 -5.92
N ALA A 77 -7.52 5.35 -6.14
CA ALA A 77 -8.09 5.53 -7.46
C ALA A 77 -7.47 6.72 -8.20
N LEU A 78 -7.30 7.87 -7.53
CA LEU A 78 -6.64 9.03 -8.10
C LEU A 78 -5.16 8.75 -8.41
N SER A 79 -4.45 8.00 -7.56
CA SER A 79 -3.06 7.59 -7.80
C SER A 79 -2.94 6.66 -9.01
N ILE A 80 -3.90 5.73 -9.23
CA ILE A 80 -3.97 4.89 -10.43
C ILE A 80 -4.20 5.75 -11.68
N VAL A 81 -5.10 6.74 -11.61
CA VAL A 81 -5.37 7.67 -12.72
C VAL A 81 -4.11 8.49 -13.03
N GLN A 82 -3.40 9.00 -12.02
CA GLN A 82 -2.15 9.74 -12.21
C GLN A 82 -1.08 8.90 -12.92
N VAL A 83 -0.87 7.66 -12.46
CA VAL A 83 0.06 6.71 -13.09
C VAL A 83 -0.36 6.41 -14.53
N SER A 84 -1.66 6.23 -14.78
CA SER A 84 -2.19 5.96 -16.13
C SER A 84 -1.97 7.16 -17.07
N LEU A 85 -2.18 8.38 -16.56
CA LEU A 85 -1.89 9.60 -17.30
C LEU A 85 -0.38 9.75 -17.57
N PHE A 86 0.47 9.41 -16.60
CA PHE A 86 1.92 9.40 -16.82
C PHE A 86 2.30 8.43 -17.94
N VAL A 87 1.84 7.17 -17.89
CA VAL A 87 2.13 6.15 -18.93
C VAL A 87 1.59 6.60 -20.28
N TRP A 88 0.42 7.24 -20.33
CA TRP A 88 -0.09 7.78 -21.59
C TRP A 88 0.74 8.97 -22.08
N SER A 89 1.23 9.83 -21.18
CA SER A 89 2.08 10.96 -21.56
C SER A 89 3.40 10.50 -22.17
N THR A 90 3.95 9.38 -21.68
CA THR A 90 5.22 8.83 -22.14
C THR A 90 5.09 8.01 -23.43
N THR A 91 3.88 7.60 -23.82
CA THR A 91 3.65 6.91 -25.10
C THR A 91 3.53 7.83 -26.30
N ALA A 92 3.29 9.12 -26.07
CA ALA A 92 3.30 10.14 -27.11
C ALA A 92 4.75 10.55 -27.46
N VAL A 93 5.48 9.67 -28.15
CA VAL A 93 6.83 9.91 -28.67
C VAL A 93 6.75 10.13 -30.18
N GLY A 94 7.47 11.14 -30.69
CA GLY A 94 7.58 11.43 -32.12
C GLY A 94 8.67 10.61 -32.80
N SER A 95 8.75 10.69 -34.13
CA SER A 95 9.64 9.85 -34.96
C SER A 95 11.14 10.00 -34.73
N HIS A 96 11.57 11.02 -33.99
CA HIS A 96 12.97 11.22 -33.59
C HIS A 96 13.20 11.02 -32.09
N GLY A 97 12.33 10.25 -31.42
CA GLY A 97 12.43 10.02 -29.97
C GLY A 97 12.05 11.23 -29.12
N GLN A 98 11.72 12.39 -29.71
CA GLN A 98 11.31 13.56 -28.96
C GLN A 98 9.87 13.42 -28.42
N PRO A 99 9.61 13.83 -27.18
CA PRO A 99 8.27 13.76 -26.62
C PRO A 99 7.34 14.78 -27.30
N LEU A 100 6.16 14.31 -27.74
CA LEU A 100 5.23 15.15 -28.47
C LEU A 100 4.60 16.22 -27.56
N PRO A 101 4.27 17.42 -28.09
CA PRO A 101 3.39 18.35 -27.40
C PRO A 101 2.05 17.68 -27.05
N LEU A 102 1.74 17.61 -25.76
CA LEU A 102 0.50 17.03 -25.28
C LEU A 102 -0.68 17.94 -25.61
N GLY A 103 -1.80 17.41 -26.08
CA GLY A 103 -3.01 18.21 -26.29
C GLY A 103 -3.64 18.70 -24.98
N LEU A 104 -4.50 19.73 -25.06
CA LEU A 104 -5.24 20.25 -23.90
C LEU A 104 -6.04 19.16 -23.16
N GLY A 105 -6.58 18.19 -23.91
CA GLY A 105 -7.33 17.05 -23.36
C GLY A 105 -6.52 16.14 -22.44
N HIS A 106 -5.19 16.19 -22.47
CA HIS A 106 -4.32 15.45 -21.56
C HIS A 106 -3.78 16.34 -20.42
N ARG A 107 -3.44 17.59 -20.73
CA ARG A 107 -2.87 18.55 -19.74
C ARG A 107 -3.85 18.86 -18.60
N VAL A 108 -5.12 19.10 -18.92
CA VAL A 108 -6.14 19.50 -17.93
C VAL A 108 -6.42 18.37 -16.92
N PRO A 109 -6.67 17.11 -17.35
CA PRO A 109 -6.83 16.00 -16.41
C PRO A 109 -5.60 15.79 -15.52
N TYR A 110 -4.39 15.93 -16.07
CA TYR A 110 -3.15 15.72 -15.31
C TYR A 110 -2.98 16.75 -14.19
N LEU A 111 -3.23 18.03 -14.48
CA LEU A 111 -3.25 19.09 -13.47
C LEU A 111 -4.37 18.88 -12.45
N LEU A 112 -5.59 18.55 -12.91
CA LEU A 112 -6.73 18.35 -12.03
C LEU A 112 -6.46 17.24 -11.02
N VAL A 113 -5.97 16.09 -11.47
CA VAL A 113 -5.62 14.96 -10.58
C VAL A 113 -4.54 15.35 -9.58
N ALA A 114 -3.47 16.04 -10.02
CA ALA A 114 -2.41 16.50 -9.12
C ALA A 114 -2.92 17.47 -8.05
N VAL A 115 -3.77 18.43 -8.42
CA VAL A 115 -4.39 19.38 -7.49
C VAL A 115 -5.34 18.69 -6.53
N VAL A 116 -6.18 17.76 -7.02
CA VAL A 116 -7.10 17.00 -6.15
C VAL A 116 -6.33 16.13 -5.18
N LEU A 117 -5.27 15.44 -5.60
CA LEU A 117 -4.42 14.64 -4.71
C LEU A 117 -3.71 15.49 -3.66
N LEU A 118 -3.22 16.68 -4.04
CA LEU A 118 -2.60 17.62 -3.11
C LEU A 118 -3.63 18.18 -2.12
N ALA A 119 -4.83 18.53 -2.59
CA ALA A 119 -5.92 19.02 -1.74
C ALA A 119 -6.43 17.95 -0.78
N GLN A 120 -6.62 16.72 -1.27
CA GLN A 120 -7.00 15.57 -0.46
C GLN A 120 -5.94 15.29 0.62
N PHE A 121 -4.65 15.33 0.24
CA PHE A 121 -3.57 15.17 1.18
C PHE A 121 -3.53 16.30 2.22
N ALA A 122 -3.66 17.56 1.80
CA ALA A 122 -3.67 18.71 2.69
C ALA A 122 -4.83 18.63 3.69
N ALA A 123 -6.04 18.28 3.23
CA ALA A 123 -7.19 18.04 4.08
C ALA A 123 -6.88 16.95 5.11
N ARG A 124 -6.34 15.81 4.68
CA ARG A 124 -5.97 14.72 5.60
C ARG A 124 -4.88 15.13 6.60
N HIS A 125 -3.88 15.90 6.18
CA HIS A 125 -2.78 16.35 7.04
C HIS A 125 -3.26 17.31 8.13
N ILE A 126 -4.07 18.31 7.76
CA ILE A 126 -4.69 19.26 8.71
C ILE A 126 -5.52 18.51 9.74
N LEU A 127 -6.22 17.45 9.34
CA LEU A 127 -7.08 16.67 10.23
C LEU A 127 -6.32 15.67 11.12
N LEU A 128 -5.22 15.06 10.65
CA LEU A 128 -4.59 13.91 11.33
C LEU A 128 -3.33 14.24 12.13
N THR A 129 -2.46 15.15 11.68
CA THR A 129 -1.03 15.05 12.06
C THR A 129 -0.50 16.08 13.04
N GLY A 130 -1.28 17.12 13.40
CA GLY A 130 -0.89 18.06 14.48
C GLY A 130 0.52 18.66 14.37
N GLY A 131 1.13 18.71 13.16
CA GLY A 131 2.42 19.34 12.89
C GLY A 131 3.60 18.44 12.47
N TYR A 132 3.51 17.10 12.50
CA TYR A 132 4.66 16.26 12.10
C TYR A 132 4.67 15.93 10.60
N MET A 133 5.83 16.16 9.96
CA MET A 133 6.09 15.78 8.58
C MET A 133 6.25 14.27 8.43
N SER A 134 5.20 13.58 7.95
CA SER A 134 5.29 12.16 7.58
C SER A 134 6.08 11.98 6.29
N TRP A 135 6.84 10.88 6.16
CA TRP A 135 7.51 10.50 4.90
C TRP A 135 6.54 10.47 3.71
N PHE A 136 5.29 10.04 3.94
CA PHE A 136 4.25 10.02 2.91
C PHE A 136 3.88 11.43 2.40
N MET A 137 4.03 12.46 3.24
CA MET A 137 3.84 13.85 2.83
C MET A 137 4.93 14.29 1.85
N ALA A 138 6.19 14.02 2.19
CA ALA A 138 7.31 14.37 1.33
C ALA A 138 7.14 13.73 -0.05
N LEU A 139 6.73 12.44 -0.09
CA LEU A 139 6.39 11.75 -1.33
C LEU A 139 5.25 12.42 -2.09
N THR A 140 4.15 12.75 -1.43
CA THR A 140 2.99 13.42 -2.06
C THR A 140 3.35 14.77 -2.66
N ILE A 141 4.14 15.57 -1.94
CA ILE A 141 4.58 16.89 -2.42
C ILE A 141 5.53 16.72 -3.61
N LEU A 142 6.54 15.86 -3.50
CA LEU A 142 7.53 15.65 -4.57
C LEU A 142 6.91 15.05 -5.84
N ASP A 143 5.87 14.24 -5.71
CA ASP A 143 5.13 13.64 -6.82
C ASP A 143 4.17 14.63 -7.51
N THR A 144 3.51 15.50 -6.76
CA THR A 144 2.52 16.45 -7.33
C THR A 144 3.14 17.72 -7.88
N ILE A 145 4.36 18.10 -7.48
CA ILE A 145 5.06 19.28 -7.99
C ILE A 145 5.37 19.20 -9.50
N PRO A 146 6.02 18.13 -10.02
CA PRO A 146 6.37 18.02 -11.44
C PRO A 146 5.19 18.23 -12.41
N PRO A 147 4.02 17.56 -12.25
CA PRO A 147 2.90 17.75 -13.16
C PRO A 147 2.33 19.17 -13.10
N ILE A 148 2.29 19.79 -11.92
CA ILE A 148 1.83 21.17 -11.75
C ILE A 148 2.76 22.15 -12.49
N ILE A 149 4.08 22.00 -12.33
CA ILE A 149 5.07 22.83 -13.01
C ILE A 149 5.01 22.62 -14.52
N ALA A 150 4.99 21.37 -14.99
CA ALA A 150 4.95 21.03 -16.41
C ALA A 150 3.78 21.70 -17.12
N VAL A 151 2.58 21.58 -16.54
CA VAL A 151 1.36 22.16 -17.12
C VAL A 151 1.35 23.68 -17.01
N SER A 152 1.83 24.25 -15.88
CA SER A 152 1.91 25.70 -15.70
C SER A 152 2.84 26.36 -16.73
N LEU A 153 4.02 25.77 -16.96
CA LEU A 153 4.96 26.21 -17.99
C LEU A 153 4.39 26.04 -19.41
N SER A 154 3.59 24.99 -19.61
CA SER A 154 2.90 24.75 -20.87
C SER A 154 1.89 25.83 -21.23
N PHE A 155 1.24 26.43 -20.23
CA PHE A 155 0.33 27.56 -20.45
C PHE A 155 1.04 28.88 -20.70
N THR A 156 2.20 29.11 -20.07
CA THR A 156 2.95 30.36 -20.25
C THR A 156 3.75 30.37 -21.56
N SER A 157 4.14 29.20 -22.08
CA SER A 157 5.03 29.09 -23.24
C SER A 157 4.65 27.90 -24.13
N ALA A 158 3.52 28.02 -24.82
CA ALA A 158 2.88 26.96 -25.60
C ALA A 158 3.76 26.35 -26.72
N HIS A 159 4.74 27.09 -27.26
CA HIS A 159 5.58 26.62 -28.36
C HIS A 159 6.87 25.91 -27.92
N THR A 160 7.32 26.08 -26.67
CA THR A 160 8.63 25.58 -26.21
C THR A 160 8.49 24.52 -25.11
N HIS A 161 7.40 24.56 -24.32
CA HIS A 161 7.22 23.74 -23.11
C HIS A 161 5.91 22.94 -23.14
N ALA A 162 5.62 22.27 -24.27
CA ALA A 162 4.36 21.57 -24.49
C ALA A 162 4.36 20.06 -24.12
N SER A 163 5.50 19.51 -23.72
CA SER A 163 5.70 18.10 -23.40
C SER A 163 5.66 17.83 -21.88
N TYR A 164 5.45 16.57 -21.47
CA TYR A 164 5.53 16.16 -20.05
C TYR A 164 6.93 16.37 -19.44
N LEU A 165 7.99 16.39 -20.26
CA LEU A 165 9.37 16.68 -19.83
C LEU A 165 9.62 18.18 -19.59
N SER A 166 8.62 19.05 -19.75
CA SER A 166 8.82 20.50 -19.63
C SER A 166 9.12 20.99 -18.21
N ALA A 167 8.96 20.15 -17.19
CA ALA A 167 9.21 20.52 -15.79
C ALA A 167 10.70 20.69 -15.42
N GLY A 168 11.63 20.55 -16.37
CA GLY A 168 13.07 20.68 -16.14
C GLY A 168 13.61 19.59 -15.20
N VAL A 169 14.36 19.95 -14.16
CA VAL A 169 14.95 19.00 -13.21
C VAL A 169 13.88 18.24 -12.40
N PHE A 170 12.70 18.83 -12.21
CA PHE A 170 11.61 18.20 -11.45
C PHE A 170 11.05 16.95 -12.13
N VAL A 171 11.28 16.80 -13.43
CA VAL A 171 10.94 15.60 -14.20
C VAL A 171 11.52 14.34 -13.55
N LEU A 172 12.70 14.41 -12.93
CA LEU A 172 13.34 13.29 -12.26
C LEU A 172 12.50 12.67 -11.12
N PHE A 173 11.52 13.40 -10.60
CA PHE A 173 10.63 12.95 -9.53
C PHE A 173 9.36 12.25 -10.02
N TYR A 174 9.05 12.24 -11.33
CA TYR A 174 7.87 11.53 -11.85
C TYR A 174 7.76 10.05 -11.42
N PRO A 175 8.85 9.26 -11.32
CA PRO A 175 8.76 7.88 -10.86
C PRO A 175 8.16 7.72 -9.45
N LEU A 176 8.16 8.79 -8.65
CA LEU A 176 7.56 8.77 -7.31
C LEU A 176 6.04 8.56 -7.34
N CYS A 177 5.35 8.80 -8.46
CA CYS A 177 3.91 8.50 -8.59
C CYS A 177 3.63 7.00 -8.38
N PHE A 178 4.53 6.13 -8.83
CA PHE A 178 4.40 4.67 -8.64
C PHE A 178 4.68 4.27 -7.19
N VAL A 179 5.68 4.89 -6.54
CA VAL A 179 5.97 4.67 -5.12
C VAL A 179 4.81 5.16 -4.25
N ARG A 180 4.17 6.27 -4.63
CA ARG A 180 2.95 6.75 -3.99
C ARG A 180 1.82 5.73 -4.15
N LEU A 181 1.56 5.27 -5.38
CA LEU A 181 0.54 4.26 -5.65
C LEU A 181 0.75 2.99 -4.81
N GLN A 182 1.99 2.50 -4.72
CA GLN A 182 2.37 1.37 -3.88
C GLN A 182 1.97 1.59 -2.41
N ARG A 183 2.22 2.79 -1.86
CA ARG A 183 1.86 3.14 -0.48
C ARG A 183 0.35 3.29 -0.29
N SER A 184 -0.36 3.93 -1.21
CA SER A 184 -1.81 4.08 -1.16
C SER A 184 -2.50 2.71 -1.22
N LEU A 185 -2.02 1.81 -2.08
CA LEU A 185 -2.53 0.45 -2.19
C LEU A 185 -2.24 -0.38 -0.93
N ALA A 186 -1.07 -0.20 -0.32
CA ALA A 186 -0.75 -0.82 0.96
C ALA A 186 -1.68 -0.35 2.10
N GLN A 187 -2.03 0.95 2.14
CA GLN A 187 -2.99 1.50 3.09
C GLN A 187 -4.41 0.95 2.86
N LEU A 188 -4.84 0.87 1.59
CA LEU A 188 -6.14 0.32 1.21
C LEU A 188 -6.28 -1.16 1.60
N LEU A 189 -5.23 -1.95 1.40
CA LEU A 189 -5.19 -3.38 1.71
C LEU A 189 -4.88 -3.68 3.20
N ALA A 190 -4.47 -2.68 3.97
CA ALA A 190 -4.15 -2.85 5.39
C ALA A 190 -5.35 -3.44 6.17
N PRO A 191 -5.10 -4.41 7.07
CA PRO A 191 -6.18 -5.02 7.85
C PRO A 191 -6.90 -3.95 8.69
N GLY A 192 -8.22 -3.92 8.58
CA GLY A 192 -9.08 -2.99 9.30
C GLY A 192 -10.41 -3.62 9.65
N GLN A 193 -10.99 -3.18 10.77
CA GLN A 193 -12.29 -3.67 11.25
C GLN A 193 -13.43 -3.39 10.26
N SER A 194 -13.27 -2.39 9.40
CA SER A 194 -14.26 -1.91 8.42
C SER A 194 -13.79 -2.09 6.97
N SER A 195 -13.09 -3.20 6.65
CA SER A 195 -12.62 -3.42 5.28
C SER A 195 -13.79 -3.43 4.29
N LEU A 196 -13.74 -2.56 3.28
CA LEU A 196 -14.72 -2.53 2.19
C LEU A 196 -14.71 -3.84 1.40
N VAL A 197 -13.53 -4.45 1.26
CA VAL A 197 -13.32 -5.73 0.57
C VAL A 197 -13.00 -6.80 1.61
N ARG A 198 -13.86 -7.82 1.71
CA ARG A 198 -13.61 -8.99 2.55
C ARG A 198 -12.56 -9.88 1.88
N LEU A 199 -11.30 -9.66 2.21
CA LEU A 199 -10.18 -10.48 1.74
C LEU A 199 -9.73 -11.45 2.84
N THR A 200 -9.41 -12.68 2.46
CA THR A 200 -8.72 -13.61 3.35
C THR A 200 -7.31 -13.11 3.66
N GLU A 201 -6.69 -13.59 4.74
CA GLU A 201 -5.30 -13.22 5.06
C GLU A 201 -4.35 -13.58 3.92
N PHE A 202 -4.58 -14.75 3.30
CA PHE A 202 -3.86 -15.21 2.11
C PHE A 202 -3.99 -14.22 0.93
N GLN A 203 -5.23 -13.93 0.52
CA GLN A 203 -5.48 -13.03 -0.62
C GLN A 203 -4.89 -11.65 -0.40
N ARG A 204 -5.01 -11.11 0.83
CA ARG A 204 -4.47 -9.80 1.18
C ARG A 204 -2.95 -9.76 1.06
N LYS A 205 -2.25 -10.73 1.64
CA LYS A 205 -0.78 -10.80 1.56
C LYS A 205 -0.33 -11.02 0.12
N LEU A 206 -1.01 -11.88 -0.62
CA LEU A 206 -0.73 -12.09 -2.05
C LEU A 206 -0.89 -10.79 -2.85
N LEU A 207 -1.99 -10.07 -2.66
CA LEU A 207 -2.25 -8.80 -3.34
C LEU A 207 -1.21 -7.74 -2.98
N LEU A 208 -0.87 -7.60 -1.69
CA LEU A 208 0.15 -6.68 -1.22
C LEU A 208 1.48 -6.96 -1.91
N LEU A 209 1.98 -8.20 -1.83
CA LEU A 209 3.25 -8.58 -2.47
C LEU A 209 3.21 -8.44 -3.99
N SER A 210 2.15 -8.91 -4.64
CA SER A 210 2.04 -8.79 -6.11
C SER A 210 2.03 -7.33 -6.53
N SER A 211 1.33 -6.48 -5.78
CA SER A 211 1.27 -5.06 -6.09
C SER A 211 2.60 -4.35 -5.83
N ASP A 212 3.34 -4.75 -4.81
CA ASP A 212 4.66 -4.24 -4.48
C ASP A 212 5.65 -4.53 -5.62
N ILE A 213 5.70 -5.78 -6.09
CA ILE A 213 6.56 -6.20 -7.20
C ILE A 213 6.18 -5.47 -8.50
N VAL A 214 4.89 -5.41 -8.83
CA VAL A 214 4.43 -4.75 -10.07
C VAL A 214 4.71 -3.26 -10.04
N THR A 215 4.37 -2.56 -8.95
CA THR A 215 4.57 -1.10 -8.84
C THR A 215 6.04 -0.72 -8.76
N THR A 216 6.90 -1.52 -8.12
CA THR A 216 8.35 -1.28 -8.10
C THR A 216 8.96 -1.46 -9.49
N LEU A 217 8.58 -2.50 -10.24
CA LEU A 217 9.01 -2.71 -11.62
C LEU A 217 8.59 -1.52 -12.52
N LEU A 218 7.34 -1.07 -12.40
CA LEU A 218 6.85 0.09 -13.14
C LEU A 218 7.56 1.39 -12.72
N ALA A 219 7.84 1.59 -11.43
CA ALA A 219 8.58 2.75 -10.92
C ALA A 219 9.99 2.82 -11.50
N VAL A 220 10.68 1.69 -11.52
CA VAL A 220 12.02 1.55 -12.09
C VAL A 220 12.01 1.82 -13.60
N ALA A 221 11.05 1.26 -14.34
CA ALA A 221 10.89 1.51 -15.77
C ALA A 221 10.61 3.00 -16.05
N ALA A 222 9.79 3.63 -15.21
CA ALA A 222 9.52 5.06 -15.28
C ALA A 222 10.77 5.89 -15.01
N ALA A 223 11.59 5.51 -14.02
CA ALA A 223 12.85 6.16 -13.73
C ALA A 223 13.82 6.04 -14.90
N LEU A 224 13.98 4.83 -15.46
CA LEU A 224 14.81 4.61 -16.64
C LEU A 224 14.38 5.50 -17.81
N HIS A 225 13.10 5.44 -18.19
CA HIS A 225 12.55 6.26 -19.28
C HIS A 225 12.81 7.74 -19.05
N THR A 226 12.46 8.22 -17.86
CA THR A 226 12.51 9.64 -17.53
C THR A 226 13.93 10.17 -17.43
N TRP A 227 14.84 9.42 -16.82
CA TRP A 227 16.23 9.83 -16.65
C TRP A 227 17.00 9.75 -17.96
N LEU A 228 16.74 8.72 -18.78
CA LEU A 228 17.37 8.61 -20.09
C LEU A 228 16.98 9.78 -21.00
N HIS A 229 15.68 10.11 -21.05
CA HIS A 229 15.20 11.27 -21.79
C HIS A 229 15.69 12.61 -21.22
N HIS A 230 15.95 12.72 -19.91
CA HIS A 230 16.43 13.97 -19.32
C HIS A 230 17.93 14.20 -19.55
N PHE A 231 18.77 13.18 -19.36
CA PHE A 231 20.22 13.32 -19.38
C PHE A 231 20.87 12.93 -20.71
N SER A 232 20.19 12.13 -21.53
CA SER A 232 20.76 11.54 -22.76
C SER A 232 19.87 11.80 -23.98
N ALA A 233 19.07 12.87 -23.95
CA ALA A 233 18.22 13.29 -25.08
C ALA A 233 18.99 13.37 -26.40
N HIS A 234 20.18 13.98 -26.40
CA HIS A 234 20.98 14.14 -27.61
C HIS A 234 21.51 12.82 -28.19
N GLU A 235 21.81 11.85 -27.34
CA GLU A 235 22.30 10.52 -27.76
C GLU A 235 21.15 9.67 -28.30
N LEU A 236 19.95 9.80 -27.71
CA LEU A 236 18.71 9.18 -28.21
C LEU A 236 18.32 9.72 -29.59
N GLU A 237 18.41 11.05 -29.78
CA GLU A 237 18.13 11.71 -31.06
C GLU A 237 19.07 11.26 -32.17
N GLN A 238 20.34 11.01 -31.86
CA GLN A 238 21.32 10.48 -32.83
C GLN A 238 21.09 9.00 -33.18
N GLY A 239 20.46 8.25 -32.27
CA GLY A 239 20.22 6.82 -32.43
C GLY A 239 19.06 6.46 -33.36
N ASP A 240 18.25 7.43 -33.80
CA ASP A 240 17.06 7.26 -34.67
C ASP A 240 16.09 6.14 -34.21
N LYS A 241 16.15 5.75 -32.95
CA LYS A 241 15.28 4.75 -32.33
C LYS A 241 14.21 5.46 -31.49
N GLU A 242 12.95 5.23 -31.83
CA GLU A 242 11.83 5.61 -30.97
C GLU A 242 11.92 4.80 -29.66
N PHE A 243 12.16 5.49 -28.53
CA PHE A 243 12.25 4.86 -27.21
C PHE A 243 11.08 5.29 -26.34
N ASN A 244 10.12 4.37 -26.19
CA ASN A 244 8.91 4.56 -25.41
C ASN A 244 9.05 3.92 -24.01
N TYR A 245 8.17 4.29 -23.10
CA TYR A 245 8.06 3.71 -21.77
C TYR A 245 7.89 2.18 -21.79
N PHE A 246 7.17 1.63 -22.77
CA PHE A 246 7.03 0.17 -22.88
C PHE A 246 8.34 -0.53 -23.25
N ASP A 247 9.23 0.14 -23.99
CA ASP A 247 10.57 -0.38 -24.28
C ASP A 247 11.44 -0.37 -23.02
N ALA A 248 11.34 0.69 -22.21
CA ALA A 248 11.96 0.76 -20.89
C ALA A 248 11.45 -0.36 -19.97
N LEU A 249 10.14 -0.59 -19.94
CA LEU A 249 9.53 -1.65 -19.13
C LEU A 249 9.96 -3.05 -19.60
N PHE A 250 9.96 -3.28 -20.91
CA PHE A 250 10.43 -4.54 -21.49
C PHE A 250 11.91 -4.77 -21.17
N PHE A 251 12.75 -3.75 -21.33
CA PHE A 251 14.17 -3.81 -20.96
C PHE A 251 14.38 -4.11 -19.47
N CYS A 252 13.65 -3.45 -18.57
CA CYS A 252 13.73 -3.72 -17.13
C CYS A 252 13.31 -5.17 -16.81
N SER A 253 12.22 -5.64 -17.42
CA SER A 253 11.73 -7.01 -17.22
C SER A 253 12.76 -8.04 -17.69
N VAL A 254 13.29 -7.90 -18.90
CA VAL A 254 14.30 -8.81 -19.46
C VAL A 254 15.59 -8.77 -18.64
N SER A 255 15.99 -7.58 -18.17
CA SER A 255 17.18 -7.40 -17.33
C SER A 255 17.10 -8.17 -16.02
N ILE A 256 15.91 -8.26 -15.41
CA ILE A 256 15.70 -9.03 -14.18
C ILE A 256 15.73 -10.54 -14.46
N THR A 257 15.18 -11.00 -15.59
CA THR A 257 15.00 -12.44 -15.86
C THR A 257 16.18 -13.10 -16.56
N ALA A 258 16.77 -12.43 -17.54
CA ALA A 258 17.78 -12.99 -18.46
C ALA A 258 19.09 -12.19 -18.48
N GLY A 259 19.14 -11.03 -17.81
CA GLY A 259 20.26 -10.11 -17.86
C GLY A 259 20.08 -9.00 -18.90
N PRO A 260 20.91 -7.94 -18.86
CA PRO A 260 20.77 -6.78 -19.73
C PRO A 260 21.10 -7.14 -21.20
N SER A 261 20.26 -6.69 -22.13
CA SER A 261 20.48 -6.81 -23.58
C SER A 261 20.89 -5.45 -24.14
N GLU A 262 21.94 -5.41 -24.95
CA GLU A 262 22.48 -4.18 -25.56
C GLU A 262 21.64 -3.69 -26.76
N ASP A 263 20.68 -4.47 -27.25
CA ASP A 263 19.98 -4.18 -28.51
C ASP A 263 18.96 -3.04 -28.40
N ILE A 264 18.47 -2.77 -27.18
CA ILE A 264 17.29 -1.91 -26.94
C ILE A 264 17.69 -0.51 -26.53
N ILE A 265 18.74 -0.35 -25.71
CA ILE A 265 19.10 0.92 -25.08
C ILE A 265 20.60 1.18 -25.29
N PRO A 266 21.00 2.41 -25.68
CA PRO A 266 22.41 2.76 -25.79
C PRO A 266 23.16 2.58 -24.46
N ASP A 267 24.40 2.12 -24.56
CA ASP A 267 25.27 1.85 -23.43
C ASP A 267 25.84 3.16 -22.86
N LEU A 268 25.15 3.71 -21.86
CA LEU A 268 25.40 4.99 -21.23
C LEU A 268 25.67 4.78 -19.74
N LEU A 269 26.40 5.71 -19.11
CA LEU A 269 26.66 5.63 -17.68
C LEU A 269 25.35 5.55 -16.86
N ILE A 270 24.32 6.27 -17.27
CA ILE A 270 23.01 6.29 -16.59
C ILE A 270 22.29 4.96 -16.76
N THR A 271 22.30 4.37 -17.95
CA THR A 271 21.65 3.08 -18.20
C THR A 271 22.37 1.98 -17.43
N ARG A 272 23.71 2.01 -17.37
CA ARG A 272 24.51 1.12 -16.50
C ARG A 272 24.19 1.28 -15.01
N LEU A 273 24.10 2.52 -14.50
CA LEU A 273 23.75 2.77 -13.10
C LEU A 273 22.33 2.28 -12.77
N VAL A 274 21.36 2.51 -13.66
CA VAL A 274 20.00 2.03 -13.48
C VAL A 274 19.96 0.51 -13.53
N VAL A 275 20.60 -0.14 -14.51
CA VAL A 275 20.69 -1.61 -14.58
C VAL A 275 21.32 -2.19 -13.31
N MET A 276 22.41 -1.60 -12.82
CA MET A 276 23.06 -2.02 -11.57
C MET A 276 22.10 -1.90 -10.38
N LEU A 277 21.34 -0.80 -10.30
CA LEU A 277 20.31 -0.60 -9.29
C LEU A 277 19.21 -1.68 -9.40
N ILE A 278 18.72 -1.97 -10.60
CA ILE A 278 17.69 -2.98 -10.87
C ILE A 278 18.13 -4.35 -10.38
N ILE A 279 19.32 -4.79 -10.80
CA ILE A 279 19.86 -6.10 -10.43
C ILE A 279 20.06 -6.19 -8.91
N THR A 280 20.55 -5.12 -8.28
CA THR A 280 20.73 -5.07 -6.82
C THR A 280 19.40 -5.12 -6.08
N LEU A 281 18.40 -4.34 -6.51
CA LEU A 281 17.07 -4.35 -5.92
C LEU A 281 16.40 -5.72 -6.10
N ALA A 282 16.45 -6.30 -7.30
CA ALA A 282 15.91 -7.64 -7.55
C ALA A 282 16.59 -8.70 -6.67
N ALA A 283 17.92 -8.67 -6.55
CA ALA A 283 18.65 -9.64 -5.74
C ALA A 283 18.32 -9.55 -4.24
N VAL A 284 18.13 -8.33 -3.71
CA VAL A 284 17.87 -8.11 -2.29
C VAL A 284 16.40 -8.31 -1.93
N PHE A 285 15.48 -7.80 -2.75
CA PHE A 285 14.06 -7.70 -2.38
C PHE A 285 13.19 -8.83 -2.93
N LEU A 286 13.61 -9.57 -3.96
CA LEU A 286 12.80 -10.63 -4.56
C LEU A 286 12.74 -11.94 -3.72
N PRO A 287 13.81 -12.39 -3.03
CA PRO A 287 13.77 -13.69 -2.34
C PRO A 287 12.77 -13.77 -1.18
N ALA A 288 12.67 -12.72 -0.36
CA ALA A 288 11.85 -12.75 0.85
C ALA A 288 10.32 -12.83 0.55
N PRO A 289 9.76 -11.99 -0.34
CA PRO A 289 8.36 -12.07 -0.73
C PRO A 289 7.96 -13.43 -1.31
N VAL A 290 8.79 -14.00 -2.18
CA VAL A 290 8.52 -15.31 -2.81
C VAL A 290 8.45 -16.42 -1.75
N GLY A 291 9.36 -16.40 -0.77
CA GLY A 291 9.33 -17.34 0.35
C GLY A 291 8.06 -17.24 1.19
N GLU A 292 7.59 -16.02 1.47
CA GLU A 292 6.35 -15.80 2.20
C GLU A 292 5.14 -16.33 1.43
N ILE A 293 5.02 -16.05 0.13
CA ILE A 293 3.92 -16.57 -0.70
C ILE A 293 3.89 -18.10 -0.65
N LEU A 294 5.05 -18.75 -0.77
CA LEU A 294 5.13 -20.22 -0.75
C LEU A 294 4.71 -20.81 0.60
N THR A 295 5.07 -20.16 1.72
CA THR A 295 4.65 -20.61 3.04
C THR A 295 3.15 -20.41 3.24
N LEU A 296 2.60 -19.30 2.76
CA LEU A 296 1.18 -18.99 2.74
C LEU A 296 0.40 -19.99 1.88
N MET A 297 0.87 -20.31 0.68
CA MET A 297 0.27 -21.32 -0.19
C MET A 297 0.22 -22.69 0.48
N ARG A 298 1.28 -23.07 1.22
CA ARG A 298 1.31 -24.33 2.00
C ARG A 298 0.38 -24.31 3.21
N SER A 299 0.11 -23.12 3.76
CA SER A 299 -0.76 -22.94 4.93
C SER A 299 -2.25 -22.94 4.59
N VAL A 300 -2.61 -22.75 3.31
CA VAL A 300 -3.98 -22.93 2.84
C VAL A 300 -4.32 -24.42 2.99
N SER A 301 -5.31 -24.72 3.84
CA SER A 301 -5.76 -26.10 4.01
C SER A 301 -6.27 -26.63 2.67
N HIS A 302 -5.84 -27.85 2.31
CA HIS A 302 -6.42 -28.57 1.18
C HIS A 302 -7.93 -28.85 1.39
N PHE A 303 -8.38 -28.81 2.64
CA PHE A 303 -9.78 -28.96 3.01
C PHE A 303 -10.49 -27.61 2.83
N ASP A 304 -11.46 -27.58 1.92
CA ASP A 304 -12.27 -26.43 1.55
C ASP A 304 -13.45 -26.23 2.53
N ASN A 305 -14.09 -25.05 2.45
CA ASN A 305 -15.33 -24.78 3.17
C ASN A 305 -16.48 -25.60 2.55
N TYR A 306 -17.15 -26.42 3.36
CA TYR A 306 -18.35 -27.12 2.92
C TYR A 306 -19.51 -26.14 2.71
N SER A 307 -20.07 -26.11 1.51
CA SER A 307 -21.32 -25.41 1.21
C SER A 307 -22.49 -26.40 1.28
N ALA A 308 -23.33 -26.28 2.30
CA ALA A 308 -24.49 -27.15 2.46
C ALA A 308 -25.50 -26.97 1.33
N ASP A 309 -25.89 -28.06 0.68
CA ASP A 309 -27.09 -28.08 -0.17
C ASP A 309 -28.32 -28.16 0.75
N PRO A 310 -29.28 -27.22 0.66
CA PRO A 310 -30.49 -27.25 1.48
C PRO A 310 -31.34 -28.51 1.30
N ARG A 311 -31.08 -29.34 0.28
CA ARG A 311 -31.78 -30.61 0.03
C ARG A 311 -31.11 -31.81 0.68
N THR A 312 -29.90 -31.67 1.20
CA THR A 312 -29.14 -32.77 1.81
C THR A 312 -28.92 -32.53 3.29
N ASN A 313 -29.14 -33.58 4.09
CA ASN A 313 -28.76 -33.56 5.49
C ASN A 313 -27.25 -33.84 5.59
N HIS A 314 -26.56 -33.09 6.44
CA HIS A 314 -25.14 -33.24 6.68
C HIS A 314 -24.87 -33.54 8.16
N VAL A 315 -23.81 -34.29 8.42
CA VAL A 315 -23.35 -34.63 9.77
C VAL A 315 -21.96 -34.05 9.96
N LEU A 316 -21.78 -33.22 11.00
CA LEU A 316 -20.47 -32.71 11.38
C LEU A 316 -19.83 -33.64 12.40
N MET A 317 -18.65 -34.15 12.06
CA MET A 317 -17.79 -34.88 12.99
C MET A 317 -16.78 -33.92 13.60
N CYS A 318 -16.75 -33.85 14.93
CA CYS A 318 -15.82 -33.02 15.69
C CYS A 318 -15.11 -33.87 16.75
N GLY A 319 -13.87 -33.53 17.09
CA GLY A 319 -13.11 -34.20 18.16
C GLY A 319 -11.78 -34.75 17.66
N HIS A 320 -11.30 -35.81 18.32
CA HIS A 320 -10.06 -36.49 17.93
C HIS A 320 -10.36 -37.45 16.77
N LEU A 321 -10.08 -37.00 15.54
CA LEU A 321 -10.32 -37.74 14.31
C LEU A 321 -9.03 -38.43 13.85
N ASP A 322 -8.79 -39.63 14.36
CA ASP A 322 -7.74 -40.51 13.87
C ASP A 322 -8.29 -41.43 12.77
N TYR A 323 -7.39 -41.99 11.93
CA TYR A 323 -7.76 -42.89 10.84
C TYR A 323 -8.71 -44.00 11.28
N THR A 324 -8.42 -44.65 12.41
CA THR A 324 -9.24 -45.73 12.95
C THR A 324 -10.64 -45.25 13.33
N ALA A 325 -10.75 -44.12 14.04
CA ALA A 325 -12.03 -43.57 14.47
C ALA A 325 -12.92 -43.15 13.28
N VAL A 326 -12.30 -42.58 12.24
CA VAL A 326 -12.99 -42.21 11.01
C VAL A 326 -13.43 -43.47 10.25
N CYS A 327 -12.58 -44.50 10.14
CA CYS A 327 -12.94 -45.75 9.49
C CYS A 327 -14.08 -46.49 10.22
N GLU A 328 -14.03 -46.59 11.54
CA GLU A 328 -15.09 -47.21 12.34
C GLU A 328 -16.40 -46.44 12.18
N PHE A 329 -16.36 -45.11 12.28
CA PHE A 329 -17.53 -44.27 12.05
C PHE A 329 -18.10 -44.46 10.64
N LEU A 330 -17.28 -44.38 9.59
CA LEU A 330 -17.75 -44.53 8.22
C LEU A 330 -18.30 -45.93 7.96
N THR A 331 -17.69 -46.97 8.54
CA THR A 331 -18.15 -48.36 8.39
C THR A 331 -19.52 -48.55 9.02
N GLU A 332 -19.73 -48.04 10.23
CA GLU A 332 -21.02 -48.10 10.90
C GLU A 332 -22.05 -47.19 10.21
N PHE A 333 -21.68 -45.94 9.92
CA PHE A 333 -22.58 -44.95 9.35
C PHE A 333 -23.10 -45.37 7.97
N TYR A 334 -22.25 -45.96 7.12
CA TYR A 334 -22.62 -46.45 5.78
C TYR A 334 -23.02 -47.93 5.75
N ASN A 335 -23.25 -48.57 6.91
CA ASN A 335 -23.69 -49.95 6.94
C ASN A 335 -25.07 -50.12 6.25
N GLN A 336 -25.20 -51.17 5.43
CA GLN A 336 -26.39 -51.43 4.62
C GLN A 336 -27.64 -51.68 5.48
N ASP A 337 -27.43 -52.12 6.71
CA ASP A 337 -28.48 -52.42 7.69
C ASP A 337 -29.25 -51.16 8.14
N HIS A 338 -28.70 -49.97 7.95
CA HIS A 338 -29.35 -48.70 8.32
C HIS A 338 -30.36 -48.19 7.27
N GLY A 339 -30.51 -48.88 6.13
CA GLY A 339 -31.53 -48.61 5.11
C GLY A 339 -31.13 -47.57 4.05
N LEU A 340 -31.90 -47.53 2.95
CA LEU A 340 -31.60 -46.79 1.71
C LEU A 340 -31.45 -45.26 1.85
N ARG A 341 -31.90 -44.67 2.96
CA ARG A 341 -31.83 -43.22 3.18
C ARG A 341 -30.42 -42.70 3.46
N ILE A 342 -29.51 -43.55 3.94
CA ILE A 342 -28.14 -43.16 4.33
C ILE A 342 -27.12 -43.49 3.23
N MET A 343 -27.46 -44.35 2.27
CA MET A 343 -26.60 -44.68 1.12
C MET A 343 -26.34 -43.52 0.14
N HIS A 344 -27.09 -42.42 0.24
CA HIS A 344 -27.00 -41.28 -0.67
C HIS A 344 -26.28 -40.05 -0.08
N THR A 345 -25.57 -40.17 1.04
CA THR A 345 -24.67 -39.11 1.51
C THR A 345 -23.36 -39.16 0.72
N SER A 346 -23.05 -38.08 0.01
CA SER A 346 -21.74 -37.86 -0.62
C SER A 346 -20.76 -37.28 0.40
N VAL A 347 -19.52 -37.79 0.43
CA VAL A 347 -18.42 -37.30 1.28
C VAL A 347 -17.81 -36.03 0.71
#